data_AF-A0A9P7NNA6-F1
#
_entry.id   AF-A0A9P7NNA6-F1
#
_cell.length_a   1.000
_cell.length_b   1.000
_cell.length_c   1.000
_cell.angle_alpha   90.00
_cell.angle_beta   90.00
_cell.angle_gamma   90.00
#
_symmetry.space_group_name_H-M   'P 1'
#
loop_
_entity.id
_entity.type
_entity.pdbx_description
1 polymer ?
#
loop_
_entity_poly.entity_id
_entity_poly.type
_entity_poly.pdbx_seq_one_letter_code
_entity_poly.pdbx_strand_id
1 'polypeptide(L)'
;MVSYTCRRPTILPTNQYIMTNSLAQSAQNSAGIQTLLDAEREASKIVQKAREFRTKRVREARDEAKQEIADYKAKKEDEFQKFGAEHSKGNEQAEAEASKEADKHIKTIKEAGSKGQASVVKNLLSAVFDVKPVAPAKQ
;
A
#
# COMPACT_ATOMS: atom_id res chain seq x y z
N MET A 1 -48.46 6.77 101.26
CA MET A 1 -49.33 7.96 101.17
C MET A 1 -50.00 7.95 99.81
N VAL A 2 -51.29 7.64 99.83
CA VAL A 2 -52.24 7.73 98.71
C VAL A 2 -52.56 9.21 98.51
N SER A 3 -52.69 9.69 97.26
CA SER A 3 -53.62 10.78 96.93
C SER A 3 -53.81 10.99 95.41
N TYR A 4 -54.99 10.57 94.94
CA TYR A 4 -55.92 11.25 94.01
C TYR A 4 -55.40 11.73 92.63
N THR A 5 -55.62 10.98 91.54
CA THR A 5 -56.83 11.00 90.67
C THR A 5 -57.24 12.36 90.13
N CYS A 6 -57.09 12.56 88.82
CA CYS A 6 -58.10 13.25 88.01
C CYS A 6 -58.21 12.58 86.63
N ARG A 7 -59.43 12.22 86.24
CA ARG A 7 -59.80 11.49 85.03
C ARG A 7 -60.78 12.35 84.24
N ARG A 8 -60.72 12.23 82.90
CA ARG A 8 -61.79 12.46 81.89
C ARG A 8 -61.84 13.90 81.32
N PRO A 9 -62.19 14.13 80.02
CA PRO A 9 -62.99 13.29 79.14
C PRO A 9 -62.50 13.06 77.69
N THR A 10 -63.09 12.02 77.09
CA THR A 10 -63.11 11.67 75.67
C THR A 10 -63.91 12.67 74.83
N ILE A 11 -63.36 13.13 73.71
CA ILE A 11 -64.12 13.67 72.57
C ILE A 11 -63.42 13.19 71.27
N LEU A 12 -64.06 12.25 70.57
CA LEU A 12 -64.06 12.22 69.10
C LEU A 12 -65.39 12.88 68.70
N PRO A 13 -65.43 13.73 67.66
CA PRO A 13 -65.76 13.14 66.35
C PRO A 13 -65.10 13.84 65.14
N THR A 14 -64.94 13.03 64.09
CA THR A 14 -65.07 13.38 62.67
C THR A 14 -64.52 14.73 62.20
N ASN A 15 -63.35 14.70 61.56
CA ASN A 15 -63.18 15.45 60.32
C ASN A 15 -62.66 14.52 59.24
N GLN A 16 -63.62 13.89 58.57
CA GLN A 16 -63.46 13.33 57.23
C GLN A 16 -62.83 14.41 56.34
N TYR A 17 -61.95 14.00 55.43
CA TYR A 17 -61.60 14.75 54.22
C TYR A 17 -60.47 15.79 54.33
N ILE A 18 -59.22 15.32 54.26
CA ILE A 18 -58.32 15.87 53.23
C ILE A 18 -57.78 14.70 52.43
N MET A 19 -58.38 14.59 51.25
CA MET A 19 -58.02 13.72 50.14
C MET A 19 -56.51 13.64 49.94
N THR A 20 -56.05 12.39 49.90
CA THR A 20 -54.90 11.90 49.16
C THR A 20 -54.68 12.66 47.86
N ASN A 21 -53.67 13.55 47.82
CA ASN A 21 -53.15 14.09 46.56
C ASN A 21 -51.62 14.04 46.46
N SER A 22 -50.93 13.28 47.32
CA SER A 22 -49.46 13.08 47.23
C SER A 22 -49.03 11.75 46.58
N LEU A 23 -49.96 10.80 46.42
CA LEU A 23 -49.69 9.52 45.76
C LEU A 23 -49.60 9.65 44.23
N ALA A 24 -50.28 10.63 43.62
CA ALA A 24 -50.19 10.88 42.18
C ALA A 24 -48.87 11.57 41.78
N GLN A 25 -48.32 12.47 42.62
CA GLN A 25 -47.04 13.16 42.35
C GLN A 25 -45.82 12.22 42.46
N SER A 26 -45.86 11.22 43.34
CA SER A 26 -44.73 10.29 43.55
C SER A 26 -44.62 9.23 42.45
N ALA A 27 -45.76 8.74 41.94
CA ALA A 27 -45.78 7.84 40.78
C ALA A 27 -45.26 8.53 39.49
N GLN A 28 -45.62 9.80 39.27
CA GLN A 28 -45.13 10.61 38.15
C GLN A 28 -43.62 10.87 38.24
N ASN A 29 -43.09 11.12 39.44
CA ASN A 29 -41.65 11.34 39.64
C ASN A 29 -40.84 10.07 39.34
N SER A 30 -41.30 8.89 39.78
CA SER A 30 -40.57 7.64 39.52
C SER A 30 -40.58 7.21 38.05
N ALA A 31 -41.72 7.38 37.35
CA ALA A 31 -41.84 7.05 35.93
C ALA A 31 -41.06 8.03 35.02
N GLY A 32 -41.06 9.32 35.35
CA GLY A 32 -40.27 10.33 34.65
C GLY A 32 -38.76 10.10 34.80
N ILE A 33 -38.30 9.76 36.01
CA ILE A 33 -36.88 9.48 36.28
C ILE A 33 -36.41 8.25 35.47
N GLN A 34 -37.19 7.18 35.39
CA GLN A 34 -36.77 6.00 34.60
C GLN A 34 -36.66 6.31 33.11
N THR A 35 -37.60 7.11 32.58
CA THR A 35 -37.54 7.56 31.18
C THR A 35 -36.28 8.37 30.90
N LEU A 36 -35.86 9.22 31.83
CA LEU A 36 -34.63 10.00 31.72
C LEU A 36 -33.37 9.13 31.78
N LEU A 37 -33.34 8.13 32.67
CA LEU A 37 -32.22 7.19 32.79
C LEU A 37 -32.07 6.32 31.54
N ASP A 38 -33.18 5.89 30.95
CA ASP A 38 -33.15 5.13 29.70
C ASP A 38 -32.71 6.01 28.53
N ALA A 39 -33.19 7.25 28.45
CA ALA A 39 -32.71 8.23 27.47
C ALA A 39 -31.19 8.50 27.61
N GLU A 40 -30.66 8.58 28.83
CA GLU A 40 -29.22 8.76 29.09
C GLU A 40 -28.39 7.56 28.58
N ARG A 41 -28.88 6.33 28.82
CA ARG A 41 -28.24 5.11 28.31
C ARG A 41 -28.27 5.05 26.79
N GLU A 42 -29.40 5.40 26.18
CA GLU A 42 -29.54 5.41 24.72
C GLU A 42 -28.64 6.47 24.08
N ALA A 43 -28.61 7.69 24.61
CA ALA A 43 -27.72 8.75 24.15
C ALA A 43 -26.25 8.32 24.24
N SER A 44 -25.86 7.71 25.37
CA SER A 44 -24.50 7.19 25.58
C SER A 44 -24.12 6.11 24.55
N LYS A 45 -25.04 5.19 24.26
CA LYS A 45 -24.86 4.15 23.23
C LYS A 45 -24.72 4.77 21.83
N ILE A 46 -25.50 5.79 21.50
CA ILE A 46 -25.42 6.47 20.19
C ILE A 46 -24.04 7.12 20.02
N VAL A 47 -23.53 7.81 21.04
CA VAL A 47 -22.21 8.44 21.01
C VAL A 47 -21.09 7.39 20.90
N GLN A 48 -21.19 6.28 21.62
CA GLN A 48 -20.21 5.18 21.52
C GLN A 48 -20.19 4.57 20.11
N LYS A 49 -21.36 4.24 19.56
CA LYS A 49 -21.49 3.74 18.17
C LYS A 49 -20.90 4.71 17.16
N ALA A 50 -21.13 6.02 17.31
CA ALA A 50 -20.56 7.04 16.43
C ALA A 50 -19.02 7.08 16.50
N ARG A 51 -18.44 6.96 17.71
CA ARG A 51 -16.98 6.91 17.90
C ARG A 51 -16.39 5.64 17.29
N GLU A 52 -17.01 4.49 17.52
CA GLU A 52 -16.61 3.21 16.93
C GLU A 52 -16.69 3.24 15.42
N PHE A 53 -17.78 3.77 14.86
CA PHE A 53 -17.95 3.91 13.41
C PHE A 53 -16.85 4.77 12.79
N ARG A 54 -16.52 5.92 13.40
CA ARG A 54 -15.42 6.77 12.95
C ARG A 54 -14.09 6.02 12.97
N THR A 55 -13.76 5.37 14.09
CA THR A 55 -12.51 4.60 14.21
C THR A 55 -12.45 3.45 13.21
N LYS A 56 -13.58 2.75 13.00
CA LYS A 56 -13.72 1.69 12.01
C LYS A 56 -13.44 2.21 10.60
N ARG A 57 -14.05 3.33 10.19
CA ARG A 57 -13.82 3.94 8.87
C ARG A 57 -12.37 4.36 8.65
N VAL A 58 -11.72 4.90 9.69
CA VAL A 58 -10.29 5.24 9.61
C VAL A 58 -9.42 3.98 9.46
N ARG A 59 -9.76 2.88 10.16
CA ARG A 59 -9.03 1.61 10.01
C ARG A 59 -9.24 1.00 8.63
N GLU A 60 -10.49 0.90 8.17
CA GLU A 60 -10.86 0.41 6.84
C GLU A 60 -10.07 1.16 5.76
N ALA A 61 -10.10 2.50 5.77
CA ALA A 61 -9.35 3.31 4.79
C ALA A 61 -7.82 3.06 4.84
N ARG A 62 -7.25 2.84 6.03
CA ARG A 62 -5.82 2.53 6.16
C ARG A 62 -5.49 1.14 5.63
N ASP A 63 -6.34 0.16 5.89
CA ASP A 63 -6.10 -1.22 5.49
C ASP A 63 -6.35 -1.40 3.99
N GLU A 64 -7.36 -0.74 3.42
CA GLU A 64 -7.57 -0.62 1.96
C GLU A 64 -6.36 0.02 1.28
N ALA A 65 -5.86 1.15 1.78
CA ALA A 65 -4.68 1.80 1.21
C ALA A 65 -3.42 0.92 1.29
N LYS A 66 -3.23 0.18 2.40
CA LYS A 66 -2.11 -0.78 2.51
C LYS A 66 -2.24 -1.92 1.51
N GLN A 67 -3.45 -2.45 1.33
CA GLN A 67 -3.72 -3.51 0.37
C GLN A 67 -3.40 -3.03 -1.05
N GLU A 68 -3.87 -1.83 -1.43
CA GLU A 68 -3.59 -1.26 -2.74
C GLU A 68 -2.09 -1.02 -2.96
N ILE A 69 -1.36 -0.55 -1.95
CA ILE A 69 0.09 -0.40 -2.02
C ILE A 69 0.78 -1.76 -2.20
N ALA A 70 0.34 -2.79 -1.49
CA ALA A 70 0.89 -4.14 -1.61
C ALA A 70 0.64 -4.73 -3.00
N ASP A 71 -0.58 -4.59 -3.51
CA ASP A 71 -0.97 -5.05 -4.85
C ASP A 71 -0.20 -4.30 -5.94
N TYR A 72 0.00 -2.98 -5.79
CA TYR A 72 0.81 -2.18 -6.72
C TYR A 72 2.27 -2.62 -6.71
N LYS A 73 2.85 -2.85 -5.53
CA LYS A 73 4.23 -3.36 -5.40
C LYS A 73 4.38 -4.74 -6.04
N ALA A 74 3.45 -5.65 -5.77
CA ALA A 74 3.45 -6.99 -6.37
C ALA A 74 3.37 -6.92 -7.90
N LYS A 75 2.45 -6.11 -8.45
CA LYS A 75 2.36 -5.89 -9.89
C LYS A 75 3.64 -5.33 -10.49
N LYS A 76 4.26 -4.34 -9.84
CA LYS A 76 5.51 -3.73 -10.32
C LYS A 76 6.70 -4.68 -10.23
N GLU A 77 6.76 -5.50 -9.19
CA GLU A 77 7.77 -6.55 -9.10
C GLU A 77 7.57 -7.61 -10.19
N ASP A 78 6.35 -8.06 -10.43
CA ASP A 78 6.05 -9.01 -11.51
C ASP A 78 6.39 -8.44 -12.89
N GLU A 79 6.07 -7.16 -13.14
CA GLU A 79 6.47 -6.44 -14.35
C GLU A 79 8.00 -6.36 -14.46
N PHE A 80 8.69 -6.04 -13.36
CA PHE A 80 10.15 -5.95 -13.33
C PHE A 80 10.83 -7.31 -13.56
N GLN A 81 10.31 -8.38 -12.97
CA GLN A 81 10.82 -9.74 -13.16
C GLN A 81 10.59 -10.23 -14.60
N LYS A 82 9.42 -9.97 -15.18
CA LYS A 82 9.15 -10.26 -16.60
C LYS A 82 10.05 -9.46 -17.52
N PHE A 83 10.17 -8.15 -17.28
CA PHE A 83 11.08 -7.29 -18.02
C PHE A 83 12.53 -7.78 -17.88
N GLY A 84 12.98 -8.13 -16.68
CA GLY A 84 14.30 -8.70 -16.43
C GLY A 84 14.52 -9.99 -17.21
N ALA A 85 13.56 -10.90 -17.23
CA ALA A 85 13.63 -12.17 -17.96
C ALA A 85 13.55 -12.00 -19.49
N GLU A 86 12.80 -11.03 -19.99
CA GLU A 86 12.66 -10.73 -21.42
C GLU A 86 13.89 -9.98 -21.95
N HIS A 87 14.41 -9.02 -21.19
CA HIS A 87 15.56 -8.22 -21.62
C HIS A 87 16.91 -8.90 -21.37
N SER A 88 17.03 -9.79 -20.38
CA SER A 88 18.21 -10.66 -20.27
C SER A 88 18.37 -11.55 -21.51
N LYS A 89 17.26 -12.09 -22.04
CA LYS A 89 17.26 -12.84 -23.30
C LYS A 89 17.55 -11.97 -24.53
N GLY A 90 17.17 -10.69 -24.49
CA GLY A 90 17.49 -9.73 -25.55
C GLY A 90 19.01 -9.58 -25.75
N ASN A 91 19.80 -9.65 -24.69
CA ASN A 91 21.26 -9.59 -24.81
C ASN A 91 21.84 -10.83 -25.50
N GLU A 92 21.35 -12.03 -25.16
CA GLU A 92 21.78 -13.27 -25.82
C GLU A 92 21.42 -13.30 -27.31
N GLN A 93 20.23 -12.79 -27.67
CA GLN A 93 19.80 -12.70 -29.07
C GLN A 93 20.65 -11.69 -29.85
N ALA A 94 20.90 -10.51 -29.28
CA ALA A 94 21.75 -9.50 -29.90
C ALA A 94 23.20 -10.00 -30.07
N GLU A 95 23.76 -10.69 -29.07
CA GLU A 95 25.08 -11.32 -29.17
C GLU A 95 25.12 -12.45 -30.22
N ALA A 96 24.08 -13.27 -30.30
CA ALA A 96 23.97 -14.33 -31.30
C ALA A 96 23.83 -13.78 -32.73
N GLU A 97 23.14 -12.65 -32.91
CA GLU A 97 23.04 -11.98 -34.21
C GLU A 97 24.35 -11.30 -34.59
N ALA A 98 24.96 -10.55 -33.66
CA ALA A 98 26.25 -9.89 -33.87
C ALA A 98 27.37 -10.89 -34.20
N SER A 99 27.42 -12.04 -33.52
CA SER A 99 28.40 -13.10 -33.81
C SER A 99 28.20 -13.71 -35.21
N LYS A 100 26.95 -13.98 -35.61
CA LYS A 100 26.64 -14.46 -36.96
C LYS A 100 27.04 -13.46 -38.04
N GLU A 101 26.81 -12.17 -37.82
CA GLU A 101 27.23 -11.12 -38.74
C GLU A 101 28.75 -11.00 -38.80
N ALA A 102 29.43 -11.01 -37.64
CA ALA A 102 30.89 -11.01 -37.57
C ALA A 102 31.48 -12.21 -38.33
N ASP A 103 30.94 -13.41 -38.18
CA ASP A 103 31.38 -14.60 -38.92
C ASP A 103 31.19 -14.46 -40.44
N LYS A 104 30.10 -13.85 -40.89
CA LYS A 104 29.89 -13.54 -42.32
C LYS A 104 30.94 -12.56 -42.80
N HIS A 105 31.22 -11.49 -42.05
CA HIS A 105 32.25 -10.52 -42.40
C HIS A 105 33.64 -11.14 -42.44
N ILE A 106 33.98 -12.00 -41.47
CA ILE A 106 35.25 -12.74 -41.44
C ILE A 106 35.39 -13.62 -42.68
N LYS A 107 34.34 -14.33 -43.09
CA LYS A 107 34.35 -15.15 -44.31
C LYS A 107 34.60 -14.29 -45.55
N THR A 108 33.87 -13.19 -45.69
CA THR A 108 34.03 -12.25 -46.80
C THR A 108 35.45 -11.66 -46.86
N ILE A 109 36.02 -11.27 -45.71
CA ILE A 109 37.40 -10.76 -45.61
C ILE A 109 38.41 -11.83 -46.00
N LYS A 110 38.24 -13.08 -45.54
CA LYS A 110 39.12 -14.19 -45.91
C LYS A 110 39.07 -14.45 -47.41
N GLU A 111 37.89 -14.47 -48.01
CA GLU A 111 37.74 -14.65 -49.46
C GLU A 111 38.36 -13.50 -50.26
N ALA A 112 38.13 -12.25 -49.84
CA ALA A 112 38.73 -11.07 -50.47
C ALA A 112 40.26 -11.08 -50.35
N GLY A 113 40.79 -11.43 -49.17
CA GLY A 113 42.21 -11.59 -48.92
C GLY A 113 42.84 -12.67 -49.80
N SER A 114 42.19 -13.83 -49.91
CA SER A 114 42.64 -14.94 -50.75
C SER A 114 42.71 -14.54 -52.23
N LYS A 115 41.71 -13.79 -52.73
CA LYS A 115 41.68 -13.28 -54.11
C LYS A 115 42.79 -12.26 -54.36
N GLY A 116 43.07 -11.38 -53.40
CA GLY A 116 44.10 -10.33 -53.52
C GLY A 116 45.53 -10.83 -53.29
N GLN A 117 45.72 -11.96 -52.60
CA GLN A 117 47.02 -12.45 -52.14
C GLN A 117 48.03 -12.63 -53.28
N ALA A 118 47.61 -13.25 -54.40
CA ALA A 118 48.52 -13.49 -55.52
C ALA A 118 49.03 -12.19 -56.16
N SER A 119 48.17 -11.16 -56.25
CA SER A 119 48.55 -9.85 -56.79
C SER A 119 49.52 -9.12 -55.86
N VAL A 120 49.24 -9.12 -54.56
CA VAL A 120 50.11 -8.49 -53.54
C VAL A 120 51.48 -9.15 -53.50
N VAL A 121 51.54 -10.48 -53.52
CA VAL A 121 52.81 -11.23 -53.55
C VAL A 121 53.61 -10.90 -54.81
N LYS A 122 52.96 -10.84 -55.98
CA LYS A 122 53.63 -10.45 -57.22
C LYS A 122 54.20 -9.03 -57.15
N ASN A 123 53.42 -8.08 -56.63
CA ASN A 123 53.85 -6.69 -56.49
C ASN A 123 55.04 -6.54 -55.51
N LEU A 124 55.01 -7.25 -54.37
CA LEU A 124 56.12 -7.27 -53.41
C LEU A 124 57.38 -7.85 -54.02
N LEU A 125 57.29 -9.00 -54.71
CA LEU A 125 58.43 -9.60 -55.40
C LEU A 125 58.99 -8.64 -56.46
N SER A 126 58.14 -8.03 -57.30
CA SER A 126 58.61 -7.06 -58.30
C SER A 126 59.30 -5.85 -57.67
N ALA A 127 58.77 -5.32 -56.56
CA ALA A 127 59.37 -4.17 -55.88
C ALA A 127 60.72 -4.50 -55.21
N VAL A 128 60.88 -5.72 -54.69
CA VAL A 128 62.14 -6.18 -54.10
C VAL A 128 63.22 -6.42 -55.17
N PHE A 129 62.83 -6.95 -56.33
CA PHE A 129 63.77 -7.21 -57.43
C PHE A 129 64.09 -5.96 -58.27
N ASP A 130 63.25 -4.92 -58.24
CA ASP A 130 63.48 -3.65 -58.95
C ASP A 130 64.40 -2.73 -58.12
N VAL A 131 65.68 -3.11 -58.02
CA VAL A 131 66.70 -2.31 -57.33
C VAL A 131 67.04 -1.10 -58.19
N LYS A 132 66.68 0.09 -57.72
CA LYS A 132 67.10 1.39 -58.29
C LYS A 132 68.26 1.96 -57.48
N PRO A 133 69.52 1.62 -57.81
CA PRO A 133 70.66 2.15 -57.08
C PRO A 133 70.77 3.65 -57.33
N VAL A 134 70.69 4.43 -56.26
CA VAL A 134 71.02 5.85 -56.26
C VAL A 134 72.43 5.97 -55.73
N ALA A 135 73.33 6.57 -56.52
CA ALA A 135 74.68 6.85 -56.06
C ALA A 135 74.60 7.80 -54.84
N PRO A 136 75.29 7.51 -53.73
CA PRO A 136 75.29 8.41 -52.58
C PRO A 136 75.85 9.77 -53.03
N ALA A 137 75.08 10.83 -52.79
CA ALA A 137 75.53 12.19 -53.10
C ALA A 137 76.84 12.44 -52.35
N LYS A 138 77.88 12.86 -53.09
CA LYS A 138 79.15 13.28 -52.49
C LYS A 138 78.86 14.45 -51.53
N GLN A 139 79.29 14.27 -50.28
CA GLN A 139 79.37 15.32 -49.28
C GLN A 139 80.23 16.48 -49.78
#